data_AF-A0A494X770-F1
#
_entry.id   AF-A0A494X770-F1
#
_cell.length_a   1.000
_cell.length_b   1.000
_cell.length_c   1.000
_cell.angle_alpha   90.00
_cell.angle_beta   90.00
_cell.angle_gamma   90.00
#
_symmetry.space_group_name_H-M   'P 1'
#
loop_
_entity.id
_entity.type
_entity.pdbx_description
1 polymer ?
#
loop_
_entity_poly.entity_id
_entity_poly.type
_entity_poly.pdbx_seq_one_letter_code
_entity_poly.pdbx_strand_id
1 'polypeptide(L)'
;MYVFNGNNDTLSGNNDTILGDGGTLTLEGTGDVIAASMTTVKLGAGASVTVNGAQDAVYAGAGNAVTINASTDGFRPSRTIVYASNDTTGIVVNQGAQADIYGTGDSITAQGAYHIAADGDTITLVGSGTGVTGSNDVLHAADKLSLSVYGSNNVVFGNNESITSGRGSLTLNGSGDSVTTYGSTLTANGVSVTLNGPDNTIAGDSDVLTLGADTTNLTVQGAGETIVLSDPTITAASLKVSASASGKDLLLTDSATGNQRIAFDGMLAVGNQGATQLKFADGTVWTRAQMLSMAHAAGTPSVTPPPVGTPGKHSTDVQVSQLIHAMAAFSARHSSADWSSPTSPTTADTAVLAQGHYASHQHRL
;
A
#
# COMPACT_ATOMS: atom_id res chain seq x y z
N MET A 1 13.23 12.81 -48.19
CA MET A 1 13.31 11.34 -48.20
C MET A 1 14.76 10.97 -48.42
N TYR A 2 15.39 10.40 -47.40
CA TYR A 2 16.78 9.98 -47.38
C TYR A 2 16.84 8.44 -47.33
N VAL A 3 17.67 7.83 -48.16
CA VAL A 3 17.96 6.39 -48.10
C VAL A 3 19.40 6.26 -47.63
N PHE A 4 19.61 5.76 -46.43
CA PHE A 4 20.95 5.67 -45.84
C PHE A 4 21.62 4.36 -46.28
N ASN A 5 22.84 4.46 -46.80
CA ASN A 5 23.52 3.36 -47.52
C ASN A 5 24.79 2.86 -46.80
N GLY A 6 24.96 3.18 -45.52
CA GLY A 6 26.16 2.81 -44.77
C GLY A 6 26.10 3.08 -43.26
N ASN A 7 27.19 2.72 -42.57
CA ASN A 7 27.38 3.02 -41.16
C ASN A 7 28.04 4.40 -41.00
N ASN A 8 27.48 5.23 -40.10
CA ASN A 8 27.95 6.58 -39.71
C ASN A 8 27.64 7.71 -40.70
N ASP A 9 26.50 7.65 -41.38
CA ASP A 9 25.99 8.81 -42.13
C ASP A 9 25.66 9.97 -41.16
N THR A 10 25.72 11.21 -41.66
CA THR A 10 25.31 12.41 -40.92
C THR A 10 24.31 13.20 -41.76
N LEU A 11 23.16 13.54 -41.16
CA LEU A 11 22.10 14.31 -41.78
C LEU A 11 21.87 15.60 -40.98
N SER A 12 22.12 16.74 -41.62
CA SER A 12 21.89 18.07 -41.04
C SER A 12 20.61 18.74 -41.56
N GLY A 13 19.79 17.99 -42.32
CA GLY A 13 18.48 18.42 -42.81
C GLY A 13 17.39 18.38 -41.73
N ASN A 14 16.20 18.89 -42.05
CA ASN A 14 15.03 18.83 -41.17
C ASN A 14 13.88 18.16 -41.91
N ASN A 15 12.98 17.51 -41.16
CA ASN A 15 11.77 16.87 -41.67
C ASN A 15 12.05 15.78 -42.71
N ASP A 16 13.16 15.07 -42.56
CA ASP A 16 13.54 14.00 -43.46
C ASP A 16 12.92 12.67 -43.04
N THR A 17 12.25 12.00 -43.98
CA THR A 17 11.91 10.58 -43.83
C THR A 17 13.09 9.73 -44.25
N ILE A 18 13.60 8.92 -43.32
CA ILE A 18 14.80 8.11 -43.46
C ILE A 18 14.39 6.65 -43.59
N LEU A 19 14.79 6.04 -44.70
CA LEU A 19 14.54 4.65 -45.07
C LEU A 19 15.87 3.88 -45.17
N GLY A 20 15.87 2.58 -44.88
CA GLY A 20 17.05 1.72 -44.95
C GLY A 20 16.87 0.42 -44.15
N ASP A 21 17.94 -0.39 -44.07
CA ASP A 21 17.95 -1.71 -43.42
C ASP A 21 18.88 -1.74 -42.19
N GLY A 22 18.67 -0.81 -41.24
CA GLY A 22 19.48 -0.67 -40.03
C GLY A 22 20.87 -0.07 -40.27
N GLY A 23 21.61 0.24 -39.20
CA GLY A 23 22.94 0.88 -39.28
C GLY A 23 23.16 1.97 -38.22
N THR A 24 24.09 2.90 -38.44
CA THR A 24 24.32 4.05 -37.54
C THR A 24 24.18 5.37 -38.29
N LEU A 25 23.41 6.31 -37.74
CA LEU A 25 23.12 7.61 -38.31
C LEU A 25 23.28 8.71 -37.25
N THR A 26 23.85 9.85 -37.63
CA THR A 26 23.85 11.07 -36.81
C THR A 26 22.86 12.08 -37.38
N LEU A 27 21.96 12.59 -36.56
CA LEU A 27 20.99 13.62 -36.93
C LEU A 27 21.32 14.92 -36.22
N GLU A 28 21.54 16.00 -36.97
CA GLU A 28 21.79 17.33 -36.40
C GLU A 28 20.55 18.25 -36.49
N GLY A 29 19.55 17.86 -37.28
CA GLY A 29 18.32 18.63 -37.46
C GLY A 29 17.13 18.09 -36.66
N THR A 30 15.94 18.56 -37.04
CA THR A 30 14.69 18.37 -36.30
C THR A 30 13.57 17.87 -37.19
N GLY A 31 12.63 17.15 -36.60
CA GLY A 31 11.45 16.63 -37.29
C GLY A 31 11.72 15.41 -38.17
N ASP A 32 12.90 14.82 -38.05
CA ASP A 32 13.30 13.66 -38.84
C ASP A 32 12.55 12.40 -38.38
N VAL A 33 12.27 11.51 -39.33
CA VAL A 33 11.48 10.29 -39.10
C VAL A 33 12.28 9.08 -39.55
N ILE A 34 12.57 8.17 -38.62
CA ILE A 34 13.19 6.87 -38.89
C ILE A 34 12.08 5.84 -39.10
N ALA A 35 11.96 5.30 -40.31
CA ALA A 35 11.05 4.20 -40.62
C ALA A 35 11.76 2.84 -40.73
N ALA A 36 13.09 2.84 -40.77
CA ALA A 36 13.91 1.63 -40.73
C ALA A 36 13.98 1.05 -39.31
N SER A 37 14.17 -0.26 -39.21
CA SER A 37 14.37 -0.97 -37.95
C SER A 37 15.86 -1.27 -37.71
N MET A 38 16.24 -1.56 -36.47
CA MET A 38 17.62 -1.83 -36.04
C MET A 38 18.60 -0.67 -36.36
N THR A 39 18.11 0.55 -36.25
CA THR A 39 18.89 1.76 -36.51
C THR A 39 19.43 2.32 -35.20
N THR A 40 20.74 2.59 -35.17
CA THR A 40 21.37 3.39 -34.14
C THR A 40 21.38 4.86 -34.56
N VAL A 41 20.71 5.71 -33.81
CA VAL A 41 20.59 7.14 -34.06
C VAL A 41 21.36 7.91 -33.00
N LYS A 42 22.20 8.85 -33.40
CA LYS A 42 22.88 9.80 -32.51
C LYS A 42 22.33 11.19 -32.78
N LEU A 43 21.83 11.86 -31.75
CA LEU A 43 21.29 13.21 -31.90
C LEU A 43 22.35 14.27 -31.57
N GLY A 44 22.50 15.23 -32.46
CA GLY A 44 23.22 16.48 -32.21
C GLY A 44 22.44 17.39 -31.25
N ALA A 45 23.06 18.45 -30.75
CA ALA A 45 22.42 19.34 -29.78
C ALA A 45 21.13 19.97 -30.32
N GLY A 46 20.01 19.79 -29.61
CA GLY A 46 18.70 20.33 -30.01
C GLY A 46 18.03 19.59 -31.18
N ALA A 47 18.62 18.51 -31.67
CA ALA A 47 18.03 17.66 -32.70
C ALA A 47 16.80 16.90 -32.18
N SER A 48 15.94 16.45 -33.11
CA SER A 48 14.78 15.65 -32.78
C SER A 48 14.49 14.55 -33.80
N VAL A 49 13.93 13.44 -33.30
CA VAL A 49 13.64 12.26 -34.11
C VAL A 49 12.32 11.63 -33.72
N THR A 50 11.58 11.16 -34.73
CA THR A 50 10.44 10.25 -34.60
C THR A 50 10.84 8.87 -35.06
N VAL A 51 10.63 7.86 -34.23
CA VAL A 51 10.98 6.46 -34.50
C VAL A 51 9.71 5.66 -34.76
N ASN A 52 9.61 5.10 -35.97
CA ASN A 52 8.53 4.20 -36.41
C ASN A 52 9.01 2.76 -36.64
N GLY A 53 10.33 2.55 -36.64
CA GLY A 53 10.96 1.24 -36.70
C GLY A 53 10.91 0.49 -35.37
N ALA A 54 11.41 -0.74 -35.40
CA ALA A 54 11.58 -1.61 -34.24
C ALA A 54 13.07 -1.77 -33.91
N GLN A 55 13.37 -1.99 -32.64
CA GLN A 55 14.74 -2.23 -32.14
C GLN A 55 15.74 -1.13 -32.47
N ASP A 56 15.26 0.09 -32.61
CA ASP A 56 16.14 1.24 -32.78
C ASP A 56 16.78 1.62 -31.44
N ALA A 57 17.99 2.16 -31.51
CA ALA A 57 18.72 2.69 -30.37
C ALA A 57 18.98 4.18 -30.59
N VAL A 58 18.43 5.04 -29.75
CA VAL A 58 18.57 6.49 -29.84
C VAL A 58 19.47 6.99 -28.72
N TYR A 59 20.62 7.54 -29.08
CA TYR A 59 21.48 8.28 -28.16
C TYR A 59 21.06 9.75 -28.18
N ALA A 60 20.21 10.10 -27.22
CA ALA A 60 19.71 11.45 -27.01
C ALA A 60 20.51 12.12 -25.88
N GLY A 61 21.08 13.29 -26.15
CA GLY A 61 21.60 14.14 -25.09
C GLY A 61 20.49 14.92 -24.42
N ALA A 62 20.80 15.60 -23.32
CA ALA A 62 19.88 16.58 -22.75
C ALA A 62 19.52 17.67 -23.78
N GLY A 63 18.25 18.03 -23.88
CA GLY A 63 17.81 19.06 -24.83
C GLY A 63 17.32 18.50 -26.17
N ASN A 64 17.33 17.17 -26.36
CA ASN A 64 16.80 16.52 -27.54
C ASN A 64 15.33 16.15 -27.38
N ALA A 65 14.63 15.94 -28.50
CA ALA A 65 13.26 15.42 -28.47
C ALA A 65 13.20 14.08 -29.21
N VAL A 66 12.69 13.06 -28.53
CA VAL A 66 12.52 11.71 -29.08
C VAL A 66 11.05 11.35 -29.02
N THR A 67 10.46 11.03 -30.17
CA THR A 67 9.10 10.49 -30.25
C THR A 67 9.17 9.04 -30.74
N ILE A 68 8.50 8.13 -30.02
CA ILE A 68 8.50 6.70 -30.32
C ILE A 68 7.07 6.28 -30.63
N ASN A 69 6.86 5.78 -31.85
CA ASN A 69 5.59 5.21 -32.29
C ASN A 69 5.60 3.68 -32.18
N ALA A 70 4.41 3.08 -32.22
CA ALA A 70 4.32 1.63 -32.36
C ALA A 70 4.93 1.21 -33.69
N SER A 71 5.81 0.19 -33.69
CA SER A 71 6.44 -0.26 -34.93
C SER A 71 5.39 -0.76 -35.93
N THR A 72 5.56 -0.38 -37.20
CA THR A 72 4.62 -0.69 -38.28
C THR A 72 5.04 -1.90 -39.12
N ASP A 73 6.25 -2.42 -38.91
CA ASP A 73 6.90 -3.42 -39.78
C ASP A 73 6.81 -4.86 -39.23
N GLY A 74 6.20 -5.04 -38.04
CA GLY A 74 5.94 -6.36 -37.46
C GLY A 74 7.18 -7.04 -36.86
N PHE A 75 8.32 -6.34 -36.80
CA PHE A 75 9.55 -6.87 -36.24
C PHE A 75 9.46 -6.99 -34.71
N ARG A 76 9.98 -8.10 -34.13
CA ARG A 76 9.83 -8.43 -32.70
C ARG A 76 11.16 -8.77 -32.03
N PRO A 77 11.40 -8.28 -30.78
CA PRO A 77 10.60 -7.30 -30.03
C PRO A 77 10.57 -5.92 -30.71
N SER A 78 9.46 -5.20 -30.59
CA SER A 78 9.20 -3.90 -31.23
C SER A 78 9.66 -2.70 -30.39
N ARG A 79 10.61 -2.93 -29.48
CA ARG A 79 10.99 -1.97 -28.44
C ARG A 79 12.10 -1.06 -28.92
N THR A 80 11.98 0.24 -28.65
CA THR A 80 13.04 1.23 -28.90
C THR A 80 13.85 1.43 -27.63
N ILE A 81 15.16 1.50 -27.75
CA ILE A 81 16.06 1.85 -26.67
C ILE A 81 16.41 3.34 -26.79
N VAL A 82 16.33 4.08 -25.69
CA VAL A 82 16.80 5.46 -25.61
C VAL A 82 17.87 5.56 -24.54
N TYR A 83 19.00 6.16 -24.87
CA TYR A 83 20.01 6.57 -23.90
C TYR A 83 19.88 8.08 -23.74
N ALA A 84 19.39 8.52 -22.59
CA ALA A 84 19.19 9.92 -22.22
C ALA A 84 19.60 10.15 -20.76
N SER A 85 19.74 11.40 -20.32
CA SER A 85 19.92 11.73 -18.90
C SER A 85 19.66 13.21 -18.71
N ASN A 86 18.82 13.55 -17.73
CA ASN A 86 18.35 14.92 -17.50
C ASN A 86 17.71 15.56 -18.74
N ASP A 87 17.09 14.76 -19.61
CA ASP A 87 16.40 15.25 -20.78
C ASP A 87 15.01 15.77 -20.43
N THR A 88 14.93 17.09 -20.26
CA THR A 88 13.69 17.78 -19.89
C THR A 88 12.84 18.21 -21.10
N THR A 89 13.37 18.06 -22.31
CA THR A 89 12.69 18.45 -23.57
C THR A 89 11.66 17.42 -24.02
N GLY A 90 11.67 16.24 -23.40
CA GLY A 90 10.59 15.28 -23.42
C GLY A 90 10.84 14.10 -24.36
N ILE A 91 10.87 12.90 -23.78
CA ILE A 91 10.72 11.64 -24.52
C ILE A 91 9.23 11.33 -24.60
N VAL A 92 8.68 11.18 -25.79
CA VAL A 92 7.26 10.88 -26.01
C VAL A 92 7.11 9.45 -26.49
N VAL A 93 6.35 8.64 -25.75
CA VAL A 93 6.06 7.24 -26.10
C VAL A 93 4.57 7.15 -26.42
N ASN A 94 4.26 6.98 -27.71
CA ASN A 94 2.89 7.00 -28.22
C ASN A 94 2.16 5.68 -28.00
N GLN A 95 0.86 5.69 -28.30
CA GLN A 95 -0.02 4.55 -28.06
C GLN A 95 0.52 3.25 -28.65
N GLY A 96 0.58 2.21 -27.82
CA GLY A 96 1.07 0.88 -28.21
C GLY A 96 2.58 0.76 -28.41
N ALA A 97 3.34 1.87 -28.33
CA ALA A 97 4.79 1.84 -28.40
C ALA A 97 5.41 1.27 -27.11
N GLN A 98 6.66 0.84 -27.23
CA GLN A 98 7.45 0.33 -26.11
C GLN A 98 8.82 0.99 -26.10
N ALA A 99 9.26 1.43 -24.93
CA ALA A 99 10.57 2.05 -24.75
C ALA A 99 11.31 1.46 -23.55
N ASP A 100 12.62 1.23 -23.70
CA ASP A 100 13.56 1.11 -22.59
C ASP A 100 14.43 2.38 -22.59
N ILE A 101 14.37 3.14 -21.51
CA ILE A 101 15.02 4.44 -21.36
C ILE A 101 16.12 4.25 -20.32
N TYR A 102 17.36 4.38 -20.76
CA TYR A 102 18.54 4.32 -19.92
C TYR A 102 18.99 5.74 -19.62
N GLY A 103 19.03 6.07 -18.34
CA GLY A 103 19.14 7.44 -17.90
C GLY A 103 18.57 7.60 -16.51
N THR A 104 18.62 8.83 -16.01
CA THR A 104 17.84 9.27 -14.86
C THR A 104 17.51 10.75 -15.04
N GLY A 105 16.45 11.22 -14.41
CA GLY A 105 16.05 12.64 -14.44
C GLY A 105 15.43 13.08 -15.76
N ASP A 106 14.99 12.13 -16.59
CA ASP A 106 14.35 12.38 -17.86
C ASP A 106 12.86 12.68 -17.67
N SER A 107 12.31 13.53 -18.55
CA SER A 107 10.88 13.78 -18.63
C SER A 107 10.27 12.94 -19.74
N ILE A 108 9.34 12.06 -19.37
CA ILE A 108 8.73 11.09 -20.29
C ILE A 108 7.22 11.35 -20.34
N THR A 109 6.65 11.37 -21.54
CA THR A 109 5.19 11.43 -21.75
C THR A 109 4.71 10.15 -22.41
N ALA A 110 3.87 9.40 -21.69
CA ALA A 110 3.26 8.16 -22.12
C ALA A 110 1.81 8.39 -22.59
N GLN A 111 1.59 8.39 -23.90
CA GLN A 111 0.28 8.62 -24.50
C GLN A 111 -0.47 7.30 -24.75
N GLY A 112 -0.61 6.48 -23.71
CA GLY A 112 -1.11 5.11 -23.82
C GLY A 112 -0.05 4.13 -24.36
N ALA A 113 1.21 4.38 -24.05
CA ALA A 113 2.31 3.46 -24.32
C ALA A 113 1.96 2.06 -23.79
N TYR A 114 2.41 1.02 -24.48
CA TYR A 114 2.25 -0.35 -23.96
C TYR A 114 3.19 -0.60 -22.79
N HIS A 115 4.45 -0.15 -22.90
CA HIS A 115 5.47 -0.37 -21.88
C HIS A 115 6.53 0.74 -21.86
N ILE A 116 6.95 1.13 -20.66
CA ILE A 116 8.11 2.00 -20.42
C ILE A 116 8.97 1.34 -19.35
N ALA A 117 10.23 1.02 -19.69
CA ALA A 117 11.26 0.79 -18.68
C ALA A 117 12.07 2.07 -18.48
N ALA A 118 12.17 2.55 -17.26
CA ALA A 118 12.84 3.80 -16.91
C ALA A 118 13.22 3.75 -15.42
N ASP A 119 14.25 4.48 -15.00
CA ASP A 119 14.66 4.49 -13.59
C ASP A 119 15.02 5.93 -13.17
N GLY A 120 14.38 6.44 -12.12
CA GLY A 120 14.67 7.78 -11.61
C GLY A 120 14.11 8.90 -12.47
N ASP A 121 13.01 8.65 -13.18
CA ASP A 121 12.46 9.56 -14.18
C ASP A 121 11.09 10.12 -13.80
N THR A 122 10.67 11.20 -14.46
CA THR A 122 9.32 11.75 -14.31
C THR A 122 8.47 11.35 -15.50
N ILE A 123 7.44 10.54 -15.26
CA ILE A 123 6.59 9.95 -16.30
C ILE A 123 5.18 10.53 -16.21
N THR A 124 4.76 11.28 -17.22
CA THR A 124 3.38 11.74 -17.36
C THR A 124 2.56 10.72 -18.14
N LEU A 125 1.50 10.21 -17.55
CA LEU A 125 0.61 9.20 -18.13
C LEU A 125 -0.69 9.85 -18.58
N VAL A 126 -0.95 9.84 -19.89
CA VAL A 126 -2.12 10.49 -20.50
C VAL A 126 -3.15 9.45 -20.99
N GLY A 127 -2.74 8.18 -21.10
CA GLY A 127 -3.60 7.08 -21.53
C GLY A 127 -3.49 5.86 -20.62
N SER A 128 -4.54 5.04 -20.59
CA SER A 128 -4.58 3.81 -19.78
C SER A 128 -3.79 2.67 -20.45
N GLY A 129 -3.44 1.67 -19.64
CA GLY A 129 -2.83 0.42 -20.06
C GLY A 129 -1.30 0.43 -20.07
N THR A 130 -0.66 1.53 -19.67
CA THR A 130 0.79 1.61 -19.63
C THR A 130 1.37 0.78 -18.49
N GLY A 131 2.25 -0.17 -18.84
CA GLY A 131 3.14 -0.81 -17.89
C GLY A 131 4.41 0.01 -17.71
N VAL A 132 4.73 0.36 -16.47
CA VAL A 132 5.96 1.03 -16.08
C VAL A 132 6.80 0.06 -15.26
N THR A 133 8.05 -0.15 -15.66
CA THR A 133 9.01 -0.97 -14.92
C THR A 133 10.25 -0.15 -14.59
N GLY A 134 10.71 -0.28 -13.36
CA GLY A 134 11.90 0.39 -12.85
C GLY A 134 11.61 1.10 -11.54
N SER A 135 12.59 1.83 -11.03
CA SER A 135 12.59 2.30 -9.65
C SER A 135 12.90 3.78 -9.54
N ASN A 136 12.40 4.40 -8.48
CA ASN A 136 12.58 5.82 -8.17
C ASN A 136 11.88 6.77 -9.16
N ASP A 137 10.85 6.29 -9.84
CA ASP A 137 10.10 7.10 -10.81
C ASP A 137 8.98 7.89 -10.14
N VAL A 138 8.69 9.06 -10.71
CA VAL A 138 7.55 9.90 -10.36
C VAL A 138 6.53 9.86 -11.49
N LEU A 139 5.42 9.17 -11.26
CA LEU A 139 4.34 8.96 -12.22
C LEU A 139 3.22 9.98 -11.96
N HIS A 140 2.91 10.80 -12.97
CA HIS A 140 1.75 11.69 -12.95
C HIS A 140 0.65 11.07 -13.82
N ALA A 141 -0.30 10.38 -13.20
CA ALA A 141 -1.46 9.81 -13.85
C ALA A 141 -2.61 10.82 -13.95
N ALA A 142 -3.26 10.86 -15.09
CA ALA A 142 -4.60 11.47 -15.18
C ALA A 142 -5.61 10.65 -14.37
N ASP A 143 -6.69 11.28 -13.94
CA ASP A 143 -7.74 10.61 -13.16
C ASP A 143 -8.28 9.37 -13.87
N LYS A 144 -8.49 8.28 -13.11
CA LYS A 144 -9.12 7.02 -13.57
C LYS A 144 -8.32 6.22 -14.58
N LEU A 145 -7.01 6.45 -14.68
CA LEU A 145 -6.18 5.61 -15.52
C LEU A 145 -6.02 4.20 -14.94
N SER A 146 -5.84 3.24 -15.84
CA SER A 146 -5.32 1.92 -15.48
C SER A 146 -3.84 1.86 -15.83
N LEU A 147 -3.02 1.39 -14.90
CA LEU A 147 -1.58 1.29 -15.10
C LEU A 147 -1.01 0.11 -14.30
N SER A 148 0.13 -0.41 -14.73
CA SER A 148 0.90 -1.37 -13.95
C SER A 148 2.25 -0.76 -13.58
N VAL A 149 2.63 -0.79 -12.29
CA VAL A 149 3.93 -0.31 -11.82
C VAL A 149 4.72 -1.47 -11.24
N TYR A 150 5.96 -1.65 -11.68
CA TYR A 150 6.86 -2.65 -11.13
C TYR A 150 8.18 -2.02 -10.76
N GLY A 151 8.73 -2.44 -9.63
CA GLY A 151 9.97 -1.90 -9.08
C GLY A 151 9.74 -1.24 -7.73
N SER A 152 10.71 -0.47 -7.27
CA SER A 152 10.71 0.07 -5.90
C SER A 152 10.77 1.59 -5.89
N ASN A 153 10.26 2.18 -4.83
CA ASN A 153 10.34 3.60 -4.54
C ASN A 153 9.70 4.47 -5.63
N ASN A 154 8.64 3.97 -6.27
CA ASN A 154 7.88 4.75 -7.24
C ASN A 154 6.82 5.58 -6.53
N VAL A 155 6.54 6.76 -7.05
CA VAL A 155 5.50 7.66 -6.54
C VAL A 155 4.45 7.86 -7.63
N VAL A 156 3.18 7.64 -7.33
CA VAL A 156 2.07 7.88 -8.25
C VAL A 156 1.22 9.04 -7.73
N PHE A 157 1.06 10.05 -8.57
CA PHE A 157 0.09 11.12 -8.42
C PHE A 157 -1.12 10.84 -9.33
N GLY A 158 -2.32 11.15 -8.88
CA GLY A 158 -3.56 10.94 -9.63
C GLY A 158 -4.74 10.78 -8.68
N ASN A 159 -5.95 10.51 -9.19
CA ASN A 159 -7.05 10.08 -8.35
C ASN A 159 -7.91 9.04 -9.07
N ASN A 160 -8.28 8.02 -8.32
CA ASN A 160 -9.16 6.93 -8.76
C ASN A 160 -8.49 6.00 -9.78
N GLU A 161 -7.17 5.85 -9.72
CA GLU A 161 -6.45 4.95 -10.62
C GLU A 161 -6.70 3.48 -10.27
N SER A 162 -6.70 2.64 -11.29
CA SER A 162 -6.63 1.19 -11.13
C SER A 162 -5.18 0.75 -11.33
N ILE A 163 -4.48 0.51 -10.22
CA ILE A 163 -3.05 0.26 -10.20
C ILE A 163 -2.79 -1.21 -9.90
N THR A 164 -2.08 -1.89 -10.78
CA THR A 164 -1.47 -3.19 -10.45
C THR A 164 0.00 -2.96 -10.11
N SER A 165 0.43 -3.35 -8.92
CA SER A 165 1.83 -3.26 -8.54
C SER A 165 2.39 -4.62 -8.13
N GLY A 166 3.54 -4.98 -8.71
CA GLY A 166 4.29 -6.16 -8.28
C GLY A 166 5.05 -5.92 -6.97
N ARG A 167 5.83 -6.92 -6.54
CA ARG A 167 6.72 -6.80 -5.36
C ARG A 167 7.60 -5.56 -5.48
N GLY A 168 7.68 -4.79 -4.40
CA GLY A 168 8.43 -3.55 -4.34
C GLY A 168 7.78 -2.56 -3.38
N SER A 169 8.00 -1.27 -3.65
CA SER A 169 7.35 -0.19 -2.91
C SER A 169 6.76 0.86 -3.83
N LEU A 170 5.56 1.30 -3.47
CA LEU A 170 4.77 2.30 -4.18
C LEU A 170 4.27 3.33 -3.17
N THR A 171 4.40 4.61 -3.50
CA THR A 171 3.80 5.71 -2.74
C THR A 171 2.65 6.28 -3.54
N LEU A 172 1.48 6.41 -2.91
CA LEU A 172 0.32 7.05 -3.51
C LEU A 172 0.19 8.47 -2.98
N ASN A 173 0.11 9.42 -3.90
CA ASN A 173 -0.20 10.81 -3.62
C ASN A 173 -1.46 11.20 -4.40
N GLY A 174 -2.53 10.47 -4.07
CA GLY A 174 -3.77 10.39 -4.79
C GLY A 174 -4.83 9.69 -3.94
N SER A 175 -6.11 9.94 -4.20
CA SER A 175 -7.20 9.32 -3.47
C SER A 175 -8.21 8.64 -4.38
N GLY A 176 -8.84 7.59 -3.85
CA GLY A 176 -9.85 6.80 -4.55
C GLY A 176 -9.25 5.62 -5.33
N ASP A 177 -7.94 5.39 -5.19
CA ASP A 177 -7.21 4.42 -6.00
C ASP A 177 -7.58 2.99 -5.60
N SER A 178 -7.67 2.13 -6.60
CA SER A 178 -7.81 0.68 -6.44
C SER A 178 -6.48 0.03 -6.77
N VAL A 179 -5.76 -0.41 -5.75
CA VAL A 179 -4.42 -0.97 -5.85
C VAL A 179 -4.46 -2.48 -5.61
N THR A 180 -3.92 -3.23 -6.56
CA THR A 180 -3.70 -4.68 -6.41
C THR A 180 -2.21 -4.95 -6.29
N THR A 181 -1.79 -5.52 -5.17
CA THR A 181 -0.38 -5.82 -4.89
C THR A 181 -0.18 -7.24 -4.37
N TYR A 182 1.04 -7.76 -4.57
CA TYR A 182 1.44 -9.08 -4.10
C TYR A 182 2.75 -8.95 -3.30
N GLY A 183 2.66 -8.85 -1.98
CA GLY A 183 3.85 -8.74 -1.14
C GLY A 183 4.58 -7.42 -1.28
N SER A 184 3.86 -6.30 -1.32
CA SER A 184 4.42 -4.95 -1.55
C SER A 184 4.28 -4.05 -0.34
N THR A 185 5.12 -3.01 -0.27
CA THR A 185 4.96 -1.90 0.68
C THR A 185 4.27 -0.75 -0.02
N LEU A 186 3.04 -0.44 0.39
CA LEU A 186 2.29 0.72 -0.07
C LEU A 186 2.44 1.84 0.95
N THR A 187 2.87 3.01 0.52
CA THR A 187 2.87 4.21 1.36
C THR A 187 1.72 5.12 0.96
N ALA A 188 0.88 5.45 1.92
CA ALA A 188 -0.32 6.28 1.81
C ALA A 188 -0.30 7.27 2.99
N ASN A 189 -0.70 8.53 2.82
CA ASN A 189 -0.78 9.44 3.95
C ASN A 189 -1.96 10.40 3.78
N GLY A 190 -2.99 10.21 4.59
CA GLY A 190 -4.23 10.96 4.51
C GLY A 190 -5.02 10.66 3.23
N VAL A 191 -4.85 9.48 2.64
CA VAL A 191 -5.53 9.11 1.38
C VAL A 191 -6.54 7.99 1.57
N SER A 192 -7.48 7.87 0.63
CA SER A 192 -8.39 6.72 0.58
C SER A 192 -7.95 5.74 -0.49
N VAL A 193 -7.76 4.47 -0.12
CA VAL A 193 -7.27 3.41 -1.02
C VAL A 193 -8.14 2.16 -0.88
N THR A 194 -8.47 1.54 -2.00
CA THR A 194 -8.96 0.17 -2.04
C THR A 194 -7.80 -0.77 -2.33
N LEU A 195 -7.44 -1.61 -1.37
CA LEU A 195 -6.33 -2.56 -1.49
C LEU A 195 -6.86 -3.97 -1.79
N ASN A 196 -6.17 -4.66 -2.68
CA ASN A 196 -6.43 -6.05 -3.04
C ASN A 196 -5.12 -6.86 -3.04
N GLY A 197 -5.25 -8.16 -2.81
CA GLY A 197 -4.15 -9.11 -2.85
C GLY A 197 -3.47 -9.38 -1.50
N PRO A 198 -2.59 -10.39 -1.45
CA PRO A 198 -2.02 -10.91 -0.21
C PRO A 198 -0.70 -10.24 0.22
N ASP A 199 -0.35 -10.44 1.48
CA ASP A 199 0.98 -10.21 2.07
C ASP A 199 1.47 -8.76 2.01
N ASN A 200 0.54 -7.82 2.01
CA ASN A 200 0.84 -6.41 1.82
C ASN A 200 1.21 -5.73 3.14
N THR A 201 2.10 -4.75 3.06
CA THR A 201 2.32 -3.78 4.13
C THR A 201 1.82 -2.43 3.65
N ILE A 202 0.95 -1.79 4.42
CA ILE A 202 0.59 -0.38 4.21
C ILE A 202 1.24 0.46 5.29
N ALA A 203 1.83 1.58 4.90
CA ALA A 203 2.54 2.50 5.76
C ALA A 203 2.01 3.93 5.60
N GLY A 204 1.92 4.63 6.73
CA GLY A 204 1.59 6.05 6.81
C GLY A 204 0.36 6.31 7.67
N ASP A 205 -0.05 7.57 7.73
CA ASP A 205 -0.93 8.05 8.78
C ASP A 205 -2.27 8.52 8.23
N SER A 206 -3.34 8.21 8.96
CA SER A 206 -4.69 8.74 8.79
C SER A 206 -5.34 8.39 7.45
N ASP A 207 -5.06 7.20 6.93
CA ASP A 207 -5.66 6.69 5.71
C ASP A 207 -7.04 6.05 5.93
N VAL A 208 -7.80 5.98 4.83
CA VAL A 208 -9.01 5.15 4.75
C VAL A 208 -8.70 3.97 3.83
N LEU A 209 -8.46 2.82 4.44
CA LEU A 209 -8.12 1.60 3.75
C LEU A 209 -9.34 0.69 3.60
N THR A 210 -9.84 0.58 2.37
CA THR A 210 -10.88 -0.39 2.01
C THR A 210 -10.21 -1.67 1.54
N LEU A 211 -10.49 -2.79 2.20
CA LEU A 211 -9.92 -4.09 1.86
C LEU A 211 -10.88 -4.85 0.96
N GLY A 212 -10.43 -5.18 -0.24
CA GLY A 212 -11.09 -6.12 -1.13
C GLY A 212 -11.04 -7.56 -0.59
N ALA A 213 -11.92 -8.42 -1.09
CA ALA A 213 -12.10 -9.79 -0.59
C ALA A 213 -10.83 -10.65 -0.62
N ASP A 214 -9.94 -10.42 -1.58
CA ASP A 214 -8.70 -11.16 -1.74
C ASP A 214 -7.56 -10.67 -0.82
N THR A 215 -7.83 -9.66 0.02
CA THR A 215 -6.81 -9.12 0.94
C THR A 215 -6.60 -10.05 2.12
N THR A 216 -5.38 -10.55 2.25
CA THR A 216 -4.96 -11.46 3.32
C THR A 216 -3.58 -11.09 3.84
N ASN A 217 -3.31 -11.41 5.11
CA ASN A 217 -2.01 -11.19 5.74
C ASN A 217 -1.49 -9.73 5.61
N LEU A 218 -2.37 -8.77 5.83
CA LEU A 218 -2.05 -7.34 5.77
C LEU A 218 -1.30 -6.91 7.02
N THR A 219 -0.22 -6.15 6.87
CA THR A 219 0.41 -5.40 7.95
C THR A 219 0.09 -3.92 7.78
N VAL A 220 -0.40 -3.28 8.83
CA VAL A 220 -0.70 -1.85 8.89
C VAL A 220 0.32 -1.17 9.80
N GLN A 221 1.10 -0.26 9.24
CA GLN A 221 2.10 0.57 9.92
C GLN A 221 1.66 2.03 9.83
N GLY A 222 1.71 2.75 10.96
CA GLY A 222 1.31 4.16 11.01
C GLY A 222 0.01 4.39 11.77
N ALA A 223 -0.35 5.66 11.92
CA ALA A 223 -1.24 6.13 12.96
C ALA A 223 -2.51 6.78 12.40
N GLY A 224 -3.66 6.34 12.90
CA GLY A 224 -4.95 6.99 12.59
C GLY A 224 -5.86 6.19 11.67
N GLU A 225 -5.44 5.00 11.25
CA GLU A 225 -6.07 4.30 10.13
C GLU A 225 -7.55 3.96 10.34
N THR A 226 -8.36 4.18 9.32
CA THR A 226 -9.71 3.64 9.22
C THR A 226 -9.69 2.44 8.29
N ILE A 227 -9.99 1.25 8.81
CA ILE A 227 -10.05 0.03 8.00
C ILE A 227 -11.49 -0.30 7.69
N VAL A 228 -11.80 -0.57 6.42
CA VAL A 228 -13.11 -1.00 5.94
C VAL A 228 -13.00 -2.38 5.30
N LEU A 229 -13.65 -3.37 5.90
CA LEU A 229 -13.77 -4.72 5.36
C LEU A 229 -14.99 -4.78 4.45
N SER A 230 -14.75 -4.85 3.13
CA SER A 230 -15.82 -4.85 2.14
C SER A 230 -16.43 -6.25 1.90
N ASP A 231 -15.72 -7.31 2.27
CA ASP A 231 -16.17 -8.69 2.09
C ASP A 231 -17.25 -9.06 3.12
N PRO A 232 -18.48 -9.38 2.69
CA PRO A 232 -19.58 -9.73 3.60
C PRO A 232 -19.40 -11.07 4.31
N THR A 233 -18.46 -11.91 3.87
CA THR A 233 -18.14 -13.18 4.54
C THR A 233 -17.27 -12.98 5.78
N ILE A 234 -16.59 -11.84 5.89
CA ILE A 234 -15.81 -11.45 7.06
C ILE A 234 -16.73 -10.69 8.00
N THR A 235 -17.13 -11.34 9.08
CA THR A 235 -18.01 -10.77 10.11
C THR A 235 -17.22 -10.54 11.40
N ALA A 236 -17.78 -9.74 12.32
CA ALA A 236 -17.20 -9.57 13.66
C ALA A 236 -16.99 -10.91 14.39
N ALA A 237 -17.87 -11.89 14.16
CA ALA A 237 -17.77 -13.22 14.77
C ALA A 237 -16.72 -14.12 14.13
N SER A 238 -16.35 -13.87 12.86
CA SER A 238 -15.34 -14.67 12.14
C SER A 238 -13.91 -14.23 12.44
N LEU A 239 -13.70 -13.18 13.22
CA LEU A 239 -12.39 -12.68 13.61
C LEU A 239 -12.13 -12.85 15.11
N LYS A 240 -10.87 -13.14 15.42
CA LYS A 240 -10.32 -13.12 16.78
C LYS A 240 -9.28 -12.00 16.87
N VAL A 241 -9.30 -11.30 18.00
CA VAL A 241 -8.32 -10.26 18.34
C VAL A 241 -7.35 -10.82 19.38
N SER A 242 -6.04 -10.63 19.19
CA SER A 242 -5.01 -11.04 20.15
C SER A 242 -3.76 -10.16 20.08
N ALA A 243 -2.88 -10.25 21.06
CA ALA A 243 -1.56 -9.65 21.00
C ALA A 243 -0.58 -10.53 20.19
N SER A 244 0.41 -9.90 19.53
CA SER A 244 1.54 -10.63 18.95
C SER A 244 2.43 -11.24 20.05
N ALA A 245 3.32 -12.16 19.68
CA ALA A 245 4.24 -12.81 20.62
C ALA A 245 5.17 -11.80 21.34
N SER A 246 5.45 -10.66 20.72
CA SER A 246 6.23 -9.57 21.32
C SER A 246 5.40 -8.71 22.30
N GLY A 247 4.08 -8.87 22.30
CA GLY A 247 3.13 -8.06 23.06
C GLY A 247 2.93 -6.65 22.51
N LYS A 248 3.51 -6.31 21.36
CA LYS A 248 3.49 -4.94 20.82
C LYS A 248 2.41 -4.68 19.79
N ASP A 249 1.98 -5.72 19.08
CA ASP A 249 1.11 -5.58 17.91
C ASP A 249 -0.26 -6.17 18.22
N LEU A 250 -1.30 -5.60 17.62
CA LEU A 250 -2.64 -6.17 17.66
C LEU A 250 -2.86 -7.01 16.41
N LEU A 251 -3.22 -8.28 16.60
CA LEU A 251 -3.47 -9.24 15.53
C LEU A 251 -4.96 -9.50 15.38
N LEU A 252 -5.46 -9.42 14.15
CA LEU A 252 -6.73 -9.97 13.72
C LEU A 252 -6.47 -11.27 12.97
N THR A 253 -6.99 -12.38 13.51
CA THR A 253 -6.88 -13.70 12.91
C THR A 253 -8.25 -14.23 12.55
N ASP A 254 -8.33 -15.03 11.49
CA ASP A 254 -9.53 -15.77 11.15
C ASP A 254 -9.83 -16.83 12.21
N SER A 255 -11.05 -16.83 12.75
CA SER A 255 -11.45 -17.73 13.84
C SER A 255 -11.52 -19.21 13.43
N ALA A 256 -11.74 -19.51 12.15
CA ALA A 256 -11.86 -20.88 11.66
C ALA A 256 -10.50 -21.50 11.32
N THR A 257 -9.60 -20.71 10.74
CA THR A 257 -8.29 -21.18 10.26
C THR A 257 -7.13 -20.82 11.17
N GLY A 258 -7.27 -19.80 12.01
CA GLY A 258 -6.17 -19.24 12.82
C GLY A 258 -5.18 -18.39 12.02
N ASN A 259 -5.38 -18.23 10.71
CA ASN A 259 -4.50 -17.46 9.85
C ASN A 259 -4.59 -15.97 10.15
N GLN A 260 -3.45 -15.27 10.06
CA GLN A 260 -3.40 -13.81 10.18
C GLN A 260 -4.17 -13.16 9.02
N ARG A 261 -5.03 -12.20 9.36
CA ARG A 261 -5.73 -11.35 8.39
C ARG A 261 -5.11 -9.96 8.39
N ILE A 262 -4.99 -9.35 9.56
CA ILE A 262 -4.42 -8.02 9.73
C ILE A 262 -3.53 -8.00 10.97
N ALA A 263 -2.33 -7.44 10.85
CA ALA A 263 -1.48 -7.05 11.97
C ALA A 263 -1.38 -5.53 12.02
N PHE A 264 -1.72 -4.93 13.16
CA PHE A 264 -1.48 -3.51 13.42
C PHE A 264 -0.18 -3.37 14.20
N ASP A 265 0.89 -2.97 13.50
CA ASP A 265 2.22 -2.85 14.05
C ASP A 265 2.27 -1.80 15.18
N GLY A 266 2.80 -2.18 16.34
CA GLY A 266 2.96 -1.29 17.48
C GLY A 266 1.66 -0.77 18.12
N MET A 267 0.47 -1.25 17.71
CA MET A 267 -0.81 -0.74 18.21
C MET A 267 -1.02 -0.92 19.72
N LEU A 268 -0.41 -1.94 20.33
CA LEU A 268 -0.46 -2.16 21.78
C LEU A 268 0.67 -1.44 22.53
N ALA A 269 1.74 -1.07 21.82
CA ALA A 269 2.92 -0.42 22.40
C ALA A 269 2.84 1.12 22.34
N VAL A 270 2.18 1.68 21.33
CA VAL A 270 2.19 3.12 21.05
C VAL A 270 0.76 3.63 20.90
N GLY A 271 0.43 4.70 21.64
CA GLY A 271 -0.95 5.16 21.82
C GLY A 271 -1.70 5.54 20.54
N ASN A 272 -1.00 6.02 19.52
CA ASN A 272 -1.57 6.45 18.24
C ASN A 272 -1.38 5.47 17.07
N GLN A 273 -0.57 4.42 17.22
CA GLN A 273 -0.28 3.48 16.11
C GLN A 273 -1.44 2.54 15.80
N GLY A 274 -1.59 2.17 14.53
CA GLY A 274 -2.63 1.30 14.01
C GLY A 274 -3.98 1.99 13.85
N ALA A 275 -5.04 1.18 13.82
CA ALA A 275 -6.37 1.66 13.48
C ALA A 275 -7.06 2.47 14.59
N THR A 276 -7.83 3.47 14.17
CA THR A 276 -8.84 4.18 14.98
C THR A 276 -10.16 3.42 14.97
N GLN A 277 -10.48 2.75 13.86
CA GLN A 277 -11.68 1.93 13.71
C GLN A 277 -11.53 0.85 12.63
N LEU A 278 -12.31 -0.22 12.80
CA LEU A 278 -12.52 -1.28 11.82
C LEU A 278 -14.02 -1.38 11.53
N LYS A 279 -14.42 -1.15 10.28
CA LYS A 279 -15.82 -1.24 9.83
C LYS A 279 -16.02 -2.51 9.00
N PHE A 280 -17.07 -3.26 9.33
CA PHE A 280 -17.48 -4.45 8.60
C PHE A 280 -18.52 -4.12 7.53
N ALA A 281 -18.70 -5.04 6.58
CA ALA A 281 -19.65 -4.90 5.47
C ALA A 281 -21.11 -4.76 5.93
N ASP A 282 -21.47 -5.36 7.07
CA ASP A 282 -22.81 -5.25 7.68
C ASP A 282 -23.04 -3.90 8.41
N GLY A 283 -22.03 -3.03 8.44
CA GLY A 283 -22.06 -1.75 9.12
C GLY A 283 -21.63 -1.79 10.58
N THR A 284 -21.33 -2.96 11.14
CA THR A 284 -20.72 -3.09 12.48
C THR A 284 -19.39 -2.34 12.50
N VAL A 285 -19.10 -1.64 13.60
CA VAL A 285 -17.84 -0.92 13.79
C VAL A 285 -17.18 -1.34 15.10
N TRP A 286 -15.91 -1.70 15.03
CA TRP A 286 -15.03 -1.81 16.18
C TRP A 286 -14.18 -0.56 16.31
N THR A 287 -14.35 0.14 17.41
CA THR A 287 -13.48 1.26 17.79
C THR A 287 -12.13 0.74 18.27
N ARG A 288 -11.11 1.61 18.22
CA ARG A 288 -9.79 1.34 18.83
C ARG A 288 -9.90 0.83 20.26
N ALA A 289 -10.69 1.50 21.11
CA ALA A 289 -10.83 1.11 22.52
C ALA A 289 -11.40 -0.31 22.67
N GLN A 290 -12.38 -0.68 21.83
CA GLN A 290 -12.91 -2.04 21.81
C GLN A 290 -11.84 -3.04 21.37
N MET A 291 -11.11 -2.77 20.29
CA MET A 291 -10.02 -3.65 19.82
C MET A 291 -8.94 -3.86 20.89
N LEU A 292 -8.49 -2.80 21.55
CA LEU A 292 -7.52 -2.89 22.64
C LEU A 292 -8.05 -3.73 23.82
N SER A 293 -9.32 -3.54 24.19
CA SER A 293 -9.94 -4.32 25.27
C SER A 293 -10.02 -5.82 24.94
N MET A 294 -10.33 -6.16 23.68
CA MET A 294 -10.39 -7.55 23.21
C MET A 294 -9.00 -8.20 23.20
N ALA A 295 -7.96 -7.45 22.81
CA ALA A 295 -6.58 -7.94 22.82
C ALA A 295 -6.09 -8.25 24.24
N HIS A 296 -6.41 -7.41 25.23
CA HIS A 296 -6.04 -7.64 26.63
C HIS A 296 -6.79 -8.82 27.25
N ALA A 297 -8.08 -9.00 26.93
CA ALA A 297 -8.86 -10.15 27.38
C ALA A 297 -8.32 -11.49 26.82
N ALA A 298 -7.76 -11.48 25.61
CA ALA A 298 -7.09 -12.64 25.04
C ALA A 298 -5.72 -12.94 25.68
N GLY A 299 -5.09 -11.94 26.33
CA GLY A 299 -3.79 -12.03 26.99
C GLY A 299 -3.83 -12.49 28.44
N THR A 300 -5.00 -12.50 29.09
CA THR A 300 -5.15 -13.25 30.34
C THR A 300 -5.06 -14.73 29.99
N PRO A 301 -4.09 -15.50 30.53
CA PRO A 301 -4.13 -16.94 30.41
C PRO A 301 -5.54 -17.37 30.82
N SER A 302 -6.21 -18.13 29.96
CA SER A 302 -7.29 -18.97 30.41
C SER A 302 -6.66 -19.90 31.44
N VAL A 303 -6.63 -19.46 32.71
CA VAL A 303 -6.38 -20.37 33.82
C VAL A 303 -7.61 -21.23 33.75
N THR A 304 -7.48 -22.38 33.10
CA THR A 304 -8.49 -23.42 33.12
C THR A 304 -8.88 -23.55 34.59
N PRO A 305 -10.14 -23.25 34.97
CA PRO A 305 -10.56 -23.58 36.31
C PRO A 305 -10.26 -25.08 36.48
N PRO A 306 -9.65 -25.51 37.58
CA PRO A 306 -9.53 -26.94 37.84
C PRO A 306 -10.91 -27.57 37.64
N PRO A 307 -10.99 -28.76 37.01
CA PRO A 307 -12.24 -29.31 36.52
C PRO A 307 -13.31 -29.18 37.60
N VAL A 308 -14.37 -28.43 37.28
CA VAL A 308 -15.52 -28.25 38.17
C VAL A 308 -16.07 -29.65 38.43
N GLY A 309 -15.77 -30.17 39.61
CA GLY A 309 -16.54 -31.25 40.19
C GLY A 309 -18.00 -30.81 40.17
N THR A 310 -18.86 -31.73 39.76
CA THR A 310 -20.32 -31.60 39.67
C THR A 310 -20.90 -30.60 40.69
N PRO A 311 -21.76 -29.64 40.27
CA PRO A 311 -22.21 -28.53 41.11
C PRO A 311 -22.75 -28.96 42.48
N GLY A 312 -21.92 -28.82 43.50
CA GLY A 312 -22.31 -28.92 44.90
C GLY A 312 -22.66 -27.54 45.45
N LYS A 313 -23.86 -27.06 45.13
CA LYS A 313 -24.69 -26.11 45.90
C LYS A 313 -24.02 -25.31 47.05
N HIS A 314 -23.02 -24.47 46.80
CA HIS A 314 -22.53 -23.52 47.80
C HIS A 314 -22.23 -22.14 47.17
N SER A 315 -22.87 -21.12 47.75
CA SER A 315 -22.90 -19.71 47.35
C SER A 315 -21.54 -18.98 47.41
N THR A 316 -20.48 -19.68 47.81
CA THR A 316 -19.14 -19.13 48.01
C THR A 316 -18.36 -18.95 46.70
N ASP A 317 -18.61 -19.76 45.67
CA ASP A 317 -17.88 -19.67 44.39
C ASP A 317 -18.27 -18.45 43.53
N VAL A 318 -19.51 -18.01 43.62
CA VAL A 318 -19.99 -16.78 42.96
C VAL A 318 -19.37 -15.55 43.61
N GLN A 319 -19.19 -15.57 44.94
CA GLN A 319 -18.63 -14.46 45.71
C GLN A 319 -17.13 -14.28 45.45
N VAL A 320 -16.38 -15.37 45.28
CA VAL A 320 -14.95 -15.30 44.90
C VAL A 320 -14.77 -14.71 43.50
N SER A 321 -15.63 -15.08 42.55
CA SER A 321 -15.59 -14.52 41.19
C SER A 321 -15.93 -13.03 41.16
N GLN A 322 -16.88 -12.57 41.97
CA GLN A 322 -17.20 -11.14 42.09
C GLN A 322 -16.07 -10.35 42.77
N LEU A 323 -15.38 -10.95 43.75
CA LEU A 323 -14.24 -10.33 44.41
C LEU A 323 -13.05 -10.13 43.45
N ILE A 324 -12.77 -11.12 42.59
CA ILE A 324 -11.70 -11.02 41.57
C ILE A 324 -12.01 -9.90 40.57
N HIS A 325 -13.26 -9.76 40.12
CA HIS A 325 -13.67 -8.66 39.24
C HIS A 325 -13.60 -7.29 39.94
N ALA A 326 -13.96 -7.21 41.22
CA ALA A 326 -13.86 -5.97 42.00
C ALA A 326 -12.39 -5.56 42.26
N MET A 327 -11.49 -6.52 42.48
CA MET A 327 -10.05 -6.25 42.65
C MET A 327 -9.39 -5.85 41.32
N ALA A 328 -9.82 -6.42 40.19
CA ALA A 328 -9.34 -6.03 38.86
C ALA A 328 -9.83 -4.63 38.42
N ALA A 329 -10.98 -4.18 38.91
CA ALA A 329 -11.51 -2.83 38.67
C ALA A 329 -10.86 -1.75 39.56
N PHE A 330 -10.11 -2.14 40.60
CA PHE A 330 -9.44 -1.21 41.50
C PHE A 330 -8.08 -0.78 40.93
N SER A 331 -8.05 0.31 40.17
CA SER A 331 -6.80 0.87 39.61
C SER A 331 -6.45 2.26 40.17
N ALA A 332 -5.30 2.31 40.87
CA ALA A 332 -4.25 3.34 40.90
C ALA A 332 -4.57 4.86 40.86
N ARG A 333 -5.72 5.34 41.36
CA ARG A 333 -5.98 6.80 41.48
C ARG A 333 -6.31 7.32 42.89
N HIS A 334 -5.89 6.63 43.94
CA HIS A 334 -5.83 7.22 45.29
C HIS A 334 -4.44 7.00 45.91
N SER A 335 -3.46 7.78 45.47
CA SER A 335 -2.09 7.79 46.03
C SER A 335 -1.98 8.54 47.36
N SER A 336 -2.99 8.44 48.23
CA SER A 336 -2.92 9.00 49.58
C SER A 336 -3.93 8.33 50.52
N ALA A 337 -3.83 7.01 50.68
CA ALA A 337 -4.31 6.38 51.89
C ALA A 337 -3.14 6.41 52.89
N ASP A 338 -3.11 7.44 53.73
CA ASP A 338 -2.32 7.46 54.95
C ASP A 338 -2.89 6.39 55.90
N TRP A 339 -2.12 5.34 56.16
CA TRP A 339 -2.53 4.19 56.98
C TRP A 339 -2.26 4.39 58.48
N SER A 340 -2.01 5.62 58.94
CA SER A 340 -1.59 5.87 60.32
C SER A 340 -2.55 6.65 61.23
N SER A 341 -3.78 6.99 60.81
CA SER A 341 -4.73 7.72 61.67
C SER A 341 -5.97 6.90 62.08
N PRO A 342 -6.30 6.79 63.39
CA PRO A 342 -7.43 6.02 63.90
C PRO A 342 -8.74 6.84 63.91
N THR A 343 -9.08 7.47 62.80
CA THR A 343 -10.41 8.09 62.62
C THR A 343 -11.09 7.44 61.42
N SER A 344 -12.13 6.66 61.71
CA SER A 344 -12.94 5.87 60.77
C SER A 344 -13.33 6.65 59.51
N PRO A 345 -13.07 6.12 58.29
CA PRO A 345 -13.82 6.54 57.13
C PRO A 345 -15.23 5.96 57.22
N THR A 346 -16.21 6.85 57.33
CA THR A 346 -17.64 6.55 57.18
C THR A 346 -17.89 5.93 55.80
N THR A 347 -18.12 4.63 55.76
CA THR A 347 -18.72 3.97 54.60
C THR A 347 -20.22 4.24 54.59
N ALA A 348 -20.76 4.62 53.42
CA ALA A 348 -22.15 4.32 53.08
C ALA A 348 -22.40 4.51 51.57
N ASP A 349 -21.98 3.53 50.77
CA ASP A 349 -22.93 3.00 49.79
C ASP A 349 -23.60 1.79 50.48
N THR A 350 -24.68 2.07 51.19
CA THR A 350 -25.39 1.19 52.13
C THR A 350 -26.12 0.01 51.48
N ALA A 351 -26.03 -0.16 50.16
CA ALA A 351 -26.71 -1.26 49.47
C ALA A 351 -25.97 -2.61 49.55
N VAL A 352 -24.63 -2.61 49.74
CA VAL A 352 -23.82 -3.84 49.67
C VAL A 352 -23.73 -4.58 51.01
N LEU A 353 -23.86 -3.87 52.14
CA LEU A 353 -23.73 -4.46 53.49
C LEU A 353 -25.02 -5.10 54.02
N ALA A 354 -26.19 -4.82 53.43
CA ALA A 354 -27.47 -5.36 53.91
C ALA A 354 -27.71 -6.84 53.51
N GLN A 355 -27.04 -7.35 52.46
CA GLN A 355 -27.20 -8.75 52.04
C GLN A 355 -26.32 -9.74 52.83
N GLY A 356 -25.34 -9.26 53.59
CA GLY A 356 -24.47 -10.10 54.42
C GLY A 356 -25.05 -10.49 55.79
N HIS A 357 -25.99 -9.70 56.32
CA HIS A 357 -26.50 -9.90 57.69
C HIS A 357 -27.73 -10.81 57.83
N TYR A 358 -28.38 -11.20 56.73
CA TYR A 358 -29.56 -12.07 56.78
C TYR A 358 -29.27 -13.58 56.74
N ALA A 359 -28.01 -14.01 56.55
CA ALA A 359 -27.66 -15.43 56.42
C ALA A 359 -27.06 -16.08 57.68
N SER A 360 -26.84 -15.35 58.79
CA SER A 360 -26.24 -15.90 60.01
C SER A 360 -27.23 -16.34 61.10
N HIS A 361 -28.55 -16.25 60.87
CA HIS A 361 -29.57 -16.54 61.89
C HIS A 361 -30.56 -17.68 61.55
N GLN A 362 -30.23 -18.60 60.64
CA GLN A 362 -31.09 -19.77 60.33
C GLN A 362 -30.39 -21.15 60.47
N HIS A 363 -29.27 -21.25 61.20
CA HIS A 363 -28.67 -22.54 61.56
C HIS A 363 -28.27 -22.60 63.05
N ARG A 364 -29.27 -22.55 63.93
CA ARG A 364 -29.24 -23.18 65.25
C ARG A 364 -30.65 -23.64 65.60
N LEU A 365 -30.98 -24.85 65.16
CA LEU A 365 -31.69 -25.93 65.86
C LEU A 365 -31.81 -27.11 64.88
#